data_AF-A0A7W9NHU0-F1
#
_entry.id   AF-A0A7W9NHU0-F1
#
_cell.length_a   1.000
_cell.length_b   1.000
_cell.length_c   1.000
_cell.angle_alpha   90.00
_cell.angle_beta   90.00
_cell.angle_gamma   90.00
#
_symmetry.space_group_name_H-M   'P 1'
#
loop_
_entity.id
_entity.type
_entity.pdbx_description
1 polymer ?
#
loop_
_entity_poly.entity_id
_entity_poly.type
_entity_poly.pdbx_seq_one_letter_code
_entity_poly.pdbx_strand_id
1 'polypeptide(L)' 'MATIQIRDLPDDTYRTIRLRAESAGQSIQAYMRDQVIAMAAKKTKQEVIAIIEAGLAESGGADPDKILAYRDEERR' A
#
# COMPACT_ATOMS: atom_id res chain seq x y z
N MET A 1 0.79 -18.19 14.22
CA MET A 1 0.14 -16.87 14.32
C MET A 1 1.14 -15.93 14.95
N ALA A 2 1.43 -14.79 14.34
CA ALA A 2 2.36 -13.81 14.91
C ALA A 2 1.62 -12.91 15.91
N THR A 3 2.25 -12.61 17.04
CA THR A 3 1.72 -11.68 18.04
C THR A 3 2.63 -10.47 18.11
N ILE A 4 2.04 -9.28 18.01
CA ILE A 4 2.74 -8.01 18.15
C ILE A 4 2.32 -7.40 19.48
N GLN A 5 3.30 -7.04 20.31
CA GLN A 5 3.08 -6.25 21.52
C GLN A 5 3.58 -4.83 21.28
N ILE A 6 2.71 -3.85 21.52
CA ILE A 6 3.06 -2.43 21.47
C ILE A 6 3.22 -1.96 22.91
N ARG A 7 4.43 -1.51 23.26
CA ARG A 7 4.76 -1.02 24.60
C ARG A 7 4.73 0.51 24.62
N ASP A 8 4.59 1.06 25.82
CA ASP A 8 4.72 2.49 26.09
C ASP A 8 3.79 3.36 25.21
N LEU A 9 2.57 2.87 24.97
CA LEU A 9 1.56 3.60 24.23
C LEU A 9 1.01 4.73 25.10
N PRO A 10 1.06 6.00 24.67
CA PRO A 10 0.48 7.10 25.43
C PRO A 10 -1.02 6.88 25.68
N ASP A 11 -1.48 7.21 26.90
CA ASP A 11 -2.87 6.96 27.32
C ASP A 11 -3.90 7.59 26.39
N ASP A 12 -3.64 8.81 25.90
CA ASP A 12 -4.52 9.50 24.96
C ASP A 12 -4.63 8.78 23.62
N THR A 13 -3.54 8.16 23.17
CA THR A 13 -3.53 7.36 21.94
C THR A 13 -4.34 6.08 22.14
N TYR A 14 -4.13 5.40 23.27
CA TYR A 14 -4.90 4.21 23.63
C TYR A 14 -6.40 4.50 23.73
N ARG A 15 -6.77 5.61 24.38
CA ARG A 15 -8.16 6.06 24.50
C ARG A 15 -8.78 6.33 23.13
N THR A 16 -8.06 7.02 22.25
CA THR A 16 -8.52 7.30 20.89
C THR A 16 -8.78 6.00 20.11
N ILE A 17 -7.87 5.03 20.20
CA ILE A 17 -8.02 3.73 19.54
C ILE A 17 -9.23 2.97 20.10
N ARG A 18 -9.39 2.95 21.43
CA ARG A 18 -10.55 2.32 22.08
C ARG A 18 -11.87 2.91 21.57
N LEU A 19 -12.01 4.23 21.58
CA LEU A 19 -13.23 4.90 21.12
C LEU A 19 -13.56 4.59 19.65
N ARG A 20 -12.53 4.53 18.79
CA ARG A 20 -12.71 4.16 17.38
C ARG A 20 -13.13 2.70 17.22
N ALA A 21 -12.54 1.79 17.99
CA ALA A 21 -12.92 0.38 17.98
C ALA A 21 -14.36 0.17 18.46
N GLU A 22 -14.75 0.84 19.55
CA GLU A 22 -16.13 0.83 20.06
C GLU A 22 -17.12 1.38 19.05
N SER A 23 -16.81 2.51 18.40
CA SER A 23 -17.63 3.09 17.33
C SER A 23 -17.77 2.18 16.12
N ALA A 24 -16.79 1.30 15.87
CA ALA A 24 -16.84 0.31 14.81
C ALA A 24 -17.52 -1.01 15.25
N GLY A 25 -17.93 -1.13 16.52
CA GLY A 25 -18.48 -2.37 17.08
C GLY A 25 -17.46 -3.51 17.18
N GLN A 26 -16.16 -3.18 17.23
CA GLN A 26 -15.07 -4.14 17.22
C GLN A 26 -14.35 -4.17 18.57
N SER A 27 -13.77 -5.32 18.92
CA SER A 27 -12.76 -5.34 19.98
C SER A 27 -11.51 -4.55 19.54
N ILE A 28 -10.77 -3.98 20.49
CA ILE A 28 -9.53 -3.24 20.19
C ILE A 28 -8.54 -4.09 19.39
N GLN A 29 -8.44 -5.39 19.72
CA GLN A 29 -7.55 -6.32 19.02
C GLN A 29 -7.97 -6.53 17.56
N ALA A 30 -9.27 -6.71 17.30
CA ALA A 30 -9.77 -6.86 15.94
C ALA A 30 -9.56 -5.57 15.12
N TYR A 31 -9.91 -4.42 15.70
CA TYR A 31 -9.69 -3.12 15.07
C TYR A 31 -8.22 -2.91 14.70
N MET A 32 -7.29 -3.13 15.65
CA MET A 32 -5.86 -2.95 15.40
C MET A 32 -5.30 -3.95 14.38
N ARG A 33 -5.79 -5.20 14.38
CA ARG A 33 -5.41 -6.18 13.36
C ARG A 33 -5.78 -5.67 11.96
N ASP A 34 -7.00 -5.16 11.80
CA ASP A 34 -7.47 -4.66 10.51
C ASP A 34 -6.66 -3.44 10.06
N GLN A 35 -6.28 -2.55 11.00
CA GLN A 35 -5.36 -1.43 10.72
C GLN A 35 -3.97 -1.91 10.27
N VAL A 36 -3.40 -2.92 10.92
CA VAL A 36 -2.08 -3.48 10.53
C VAL A 36 -2.15 -4.16 9.17
N ILE A 37 -3.22 -4.89 8.87
CA ILE A 37 -3.44 -5.50 7.55
C ILE A 37 -3.54 -4.41 6.49
N ALA A 38 -4.34 -3.38 6.73
CA ALA A 38 -4.48 -2.25 5.80
C ALA A 38 -3.17 -1.50 5.59
N MET A 39 -2.36 -1.36 6.64
CA MET A 39 -1.02 -0.77 6.56
C MET A 39 -0.09 -1.63 5.70
N ALA A 40 -0.04 -2.94 5.94
CA ALA A 40 0.81 -3.87 5.19
C ALA A 40 0.39 -4.04 3.72
N ALA A 41 -0.91 -3.88 3.42
CA ALA A 41 -1.41 -3.96 2.05
C ALA A 41 -0.97 -2.77 1.18
N LYS A 42 -0.64 -1.62 1.79
CA LYS A 42 -0.18 -0.44 1.07
C LYS A 42 1.30 -0.56 0.76
N LYS A 43 1.64 -0.70 -0.52
CA LYS A 43 3.03 -0.56 -0.99
C LYS A 43 3.53 0.85 -0.69
N THR A 44 4.73 0.92 -0.14
CA THR A 44 5.46 2.18 0.00
C THR A 44 5.84 2.74 -1.37
N LYS A 45 6.08 4.06 -1.45
CA LYS A 45 6.55 4.69 -2.69
C LYS A 45 7.84 4.04 -3.21
N GLN A 46 8.74 3.68 -2.30
CA GLN A 46 10.00 3.03 -2.65
C GLN A 46 9.77 1.64 -3.25
N GLU A 47 8.87 0.84 -2.66
CA GLU A 47 8.52 -0.47 -3.22
C GLU A 47 7.86 -0.33 -4.60
N VAL A 48 7.01 0.69 -4.80
CA VAL A 48 6.40 0.95 -6.11
C VAL A 48 7.47 1.35 -7.13
N ILE A 49 8.40 2.23 -6.77
CA ILE A 49 9.51 2.63 -7.66
C ILE A 49 10.36 1.41 -8.03
N ALA A 50 10.73 0.57 -7.05
CA ALA A 50 11.50 -0.63 -7.30
C ALA A 50 10.79 -1.61 -8.25
N ILE A 51 9.46 -1.74 -8.13
CA ILE A 51 8.64 -2.55 -9.06
C ILE A 51 8.68 -1.96 -10.48
N ILE A 52 8.56 -0.64 -10.60
CA ILE A 52 8.62 0.05 -11.90
C ILE A 52 9.99 -0.12 -12.53
N GLU A 53 11.07 0.08 -11.77
CA GLU A 53 12.44 -0.08 -12.25
C GLU A 53 12.71 -1.52 -12.71
N ALA A 54 12.27 -2.51 -11.94
CA ALA A 54 12.38 -3.92 -12.31
C ALA A 54 11.61 -4.24 -13.59
N GLY A 55 10.36 -3.75 -13.71
CA GLY A 55 9.55 -3.94 -14.91
C GLY A 55 10.13 -3.23 -16.15
N LEU A 56 10.75 -2.06 -15.96
CA LEU A 56 11.42 -1.33 -17.03
C LEU A 56 12.68 -2.07 -17.52
N ALA A 57 13.46 -2.62 -16.59
CA ALA A 57 14.64 -3.42 -16.92
C ALA A 57 14.28 -4.71 -17.66
N GLU A 58 13.17 -5.37 -17.30
CA GLU A 58 12.70 -6.60 -17.95
C GLU A 58 12.07 -6.35 -19.32
N SER A 59 11.26 -5.31 -19.45
CA SER A 59 10.60 -4.96 -20.72
C SER A 59 11.51 -4.22 -21.71
N GLY A 60 12.65 -3.70 -21.24
CA GLY A 60 13.53 -2.83 -22.02
C GLY A 60 12.99 -1.40 -22.22
N GLY A 61 11.83 -1.08 -21.62
CA GLY A 61 11.13 0.18 -21.83
C GLY A 61 10.38 0.27 -23.15
N ALA A 62 9.68 1.39 -23.34
CA ALA A 62 8.92 1.62 -24.55
C ALA A 62 9.81 2.22 -25.64
N ASP A 63 9.82 1.59 -26.82
CA ASP A 63 10.52 2.07 -28.00
C ASP A 63 9.73 3.26 -28.62
N PRO A 64 10.27 4.49 -28.59
CA PRO A 64 9.58 5.68 -29.08
C PRO A 64 9.22 5.58 -30.56
N ASP A 65 10.06 4.94 -31.36
CA ASP A 65 9.85 4.83 -32.80
C ASP A 65 8.67 3.89 -33.11
N LYS A 66 8.50 2.83 -32.31
CA LYS A 66 7.32 1.94 -32.42
C LYS A 66 6.03 2.61 -31.96
N ILE A 67 6.09 3.44 -30.93
CA ILE A 67 4.92 4.21 -30.46
C ILE A 67 4.45 5.18 -31.56
N LEU A 68 5.40 5.87 -32.21
CA LEU A 68 5.08 6.79 -33.29
C LEU A 68 4.53 6.07 -34.53
N ALA A 69 5.08 4.90 -34.87
CA ALA A 69 4.57 4.06 -35.94
C ALA A 69 3.11 3.65 -35.71
N TYR A 70 2.76 3.11 -34.54
CA TYR A 70 1.39 2.71 -34.22
C TYR A 70 0.40 3.89 -34.26
N ARG A 71 0.81 5.06 -33.77
CA ARG A 71 -0.01 6.29 -33.81
C ARG A 71 -0.32 6.75 -35.24
N ASP A 72 0.65 6.62 -36.14
CA ASP A 72 0.51 7.08 -37.52
C ASP A 72 -0.25 6.06 -38.39
N GLU A 73 -0.26 4.77 -38.00
CA GLU A 73 -1.10 3.73 -38.59
C GLU A 73 -2.60 3.92 -38.27
N GLU A 74 -2.98 4.32 -37.05
CA GLU A 74 -4.38 4.64 -36.71
C GLU A 74 -4.91 5.92 -37.38
N ARG A 75 -4.02 6.77 -37.91
CA ARG A 75 -4.38 8.06 -38.51
C ARG A 75 -4.60 7.99 -40.03
N ARG A 76 -4.48 6.80 -40.64
CA ARG A 76 -4.73 6.54 -42.08
C ARG A 76 -6.01 5.74 -42.29
#